data_AF-A0A0Q7YHN7-F1
#
_entry.id   AF-A0A0Q7YHN7-F1
#
_cell.length_a   1.000
_cell.length_b   1.000
_cell.length_c   1.000
_cell.angle_alpha   90.00
_cell.angle_beta   90.00
_cell.angle_gamma   90.00
#
_symmetry.space_group_name_H-M   'P 1'
#
loop_
_entity.id
_entity.type
_entity.pdbx_description
1 polymer ?
#
loop_
_entity_poly.entity_id
_entity_poly.type
_entity_poly.pdbx_seq_one_letter_code
_entity_poly.pdbx_strand_id
1 'polypeptide(L)'
;MFVATLIAAGKLTDEVVREGIDRLDATGHEVGAPHWLDVGDAADIVFQGSLVSARAELAKMDHGALDVVVQPLGDRTKKLIVADMDSTMITVECIDELADYAGIKDQIAAITARAMRGELDFRAALFERVGLLGGLAEGVLAECRMERVRLTRGARTLIQTMKAHGAYSVLVSGGFTAFADPVGEAIGFDKVVANHLEISGGKLSGRVLEPIVDSAAKLETLKAEAAKHGLPLAETLAVGDGANDIPMITAAGLGVGYYPHPSAGAAAAAVIRHHDLTALLWAQGYPRRQWVMG
;
A
#
# COMPACT_ATOMS: atom_id res chain seq x y z
N MET A 1 16.14 4.80 19.58
CA MET A 1 16.59 5.61 18.42
C MET A 1 15.57 5.48 17.32
N PHE A 2 15.29 6.59 16.66
CA PHE A 2 14.34 6.71 15.56
C PHE A 2 15.03 7.34 14.35
N VAL A 3 14.39 7.24 13.19
CA VAL A 3 14.83 7.89 11.96
C VAL A 3 13.64 8.59 11.33
N ALA A 4 13.87 9.82 10.87
CA ALA A 4 13.01 10.53 9.94
C ALA A 4 13.67 10.52 8.56
N THR A 5 13.03 9.88 7.58
CA THR A 5 13.47 9.91 6.18
C THR A 5 12.65 10.98 5.46
N LEU A 6 13.34 12.03 5.02
CA LEU A 6 12.80 13.07 4.15
C LEU A 6 12.97 12.63 2.69
N ILE A 7 11.90 12.65 1.91
CA ILE A 7 11.88 12.16 0.53
C ILE A 7 11.29 13.25 -0.36
N ALA A 8 12.10 13.77 -1.28
CA ALA A 8 11.67 14.76 -2.27
C ALA A 8 12.36 14.54 -3.62
N ALA A 9 12.35 13.29 -4.13
CA ALA A 9 12.99 12.81 -5.37
C ALA A 9 13.42 13.90 -6.39
N GLY A 10 14.68 14.30 -6.33
CA GLY A 10 15.33 15.28 -7.22
C GLY A 10 15.20 16.74 -6.79
N LYS A 11 14.57 17.02 -5.66
CA LYS A 11 14.23 18.35 -5.11
C LYS A 11 14.58 18.50 -3.63
N LEU A 12 15.16 17.48 -2.99
CA LEU A 12 15.56 17.59 -1.58
C LEU A 12 16.83 18.43 -1.47
N THR A 13 16.78 19.53 -0.71
CA THR A 13 17.91 20.45 -0.53
C THR A 13 18.47 20.36 0.89
N ASP A 14 19.71 20.82 1.08
CA ASP A 14 20.31 20.95 2.42
C ASP A 14 19.49 21.84 3.36
N GLU A 15 18.77 22.83 2.81
CA GLU A 15 17.91 23.73 3.59
C GLU A 15 16.69 22.98 4.16
N VAL A 16 16.02 22.16 3.34
CA VAL A 16 14.89 21.34 3.80
C VAL A 16 15.33 20.32 4.84
N VAL A 17 16.51 19.70 4.65
CA VAL A 17 17.06 18.75 5.62
C VAL A 17 17.41 19.45 6.94
N ARG A 18 17.99 20.66 6.87
CA ARG A 18 18.30 21.46 8.06
C ARG A 18 17.04 21.89 8.81
N GLU A 19 15.99 22.30 8.10
CA GLU A 19 14.70 22.60 8.74
C GLU A 19 14.17 21.38 9.51
N GLY A 20 14.26 20.17 8.94
CA GLY A 20 13.85 18.95 9.63
C GLY A 20 14.63 18.71 10.93
N ILE A 21 15.94 18.99 10.93
CA ILE A 21 16.79 18.92 12.13
C ILE A 21 16.37 19.99 13.15
N ASP A 22 16.26 21.24 12.72
CA ASP A 22 15.94 22.39 13.58
C ASP A 22 14.57 22.19 14.26
N ARG A 23 13.60 21.62 13.55
CA ARG A 23 12.27 21.27 14.09
C ARG A 23 12.32 20.17 15.16
N LEU A 24 13.12 19.13 14.94
CA LEU A 24 13.30 18.06 15.92
C LEU A 24 14.03 18.58 17.17
N ASP A 25 15.08 19.39 16.98
CA ASP A 25 15.84 20.01 18.07
C ASP A 25 14.97 20.96 18.90
N ALA A 26 14.15 21.79 18.25
CA ALA A 26 13.20 22.70 18.90
C ALA A 26 12.14 21.99 19.77
N THR A 27 11.95 20.68 19.58
CA THR A 27 11.03 19.84 20.38
C THR A 27 11.75 18.97 21.41
N GLY A 28 13.05 19.21 21.64
CA GLY A 28 13.85 18.55 22.67
C GLY A 28 14.34 17.14 22.30
N HIS A 29 14.35 16.80 21.01
CA HIS A 29 14.95 15.55 20.54
C HIS A 29 16.47 15.70 20.46
N GLU A 30 17.21 14.64 20.77
CA GLU A 30 18.65 14.59 20.48
C GLU A 30 18.84 14.22 19.02
N VAL A 31 19.23 15.18 18.18
CA VAL A 31 19.29 15.01 16.72
C VAL A 31 20.73 14.80 16.26
N GLY A 32 20.94 13.76 15.45
CA GLY A 32 22.23 13.47 14.81
C GLY A 32 22.44 14.27 13.52
N ALA A 33 23.65 14.15 12.96
CA ALA A 33 23.94 14.70 11.64
C ALA A 33 23.07 14.05 10.55
N PRO A 34 22.71 14.77 9.48
CA PRO A 34 21.94 14.20 8.39
C PRO A 34 22.76 13.16 7.63
N HIS A 35 22.10 12.12 7.15
CA HIS A 35 22.68 11.08 6.32
C HIS A 35 21.95 10.99 4.99
N TRP A 36 22.59 11.42 3.91
CA TRP A 36 22.03 11.31 2.57
C TRP A 36 22.02 9.86 2.09
N LEU A 37 20.83 9.33 1.79
CA LEU A 37 20.68 8.04 1.12
C LEU A 37 21.05 8.18 -0.36
N ASP A 38 20.46 9.19 -0.99
CA ASP A 38 20.75 9.65 -2.35
C ASP A 38 20.65 11.19 -2.37
N VAL A 39 21.77 11.85 -2.68
CA VAL A 39 21.87 13.32 -2.66
C VAL A 39 20.86 13.93 -3.63
N GLY A 40 20.03 14.85 -3.13
CA GLY A 40 18.96 15.49 -3.91
C GLY A 40 17.63 14.75 -3.87
N ASP A 41 17.57 13.52 -3.36
CA ASP A 41 16.36 12.70 -3.37
C ASP A 41 15.84 12.34 -1.98
N ALA A 42 16.71 11.80 -1.13
CA ALA A 42 16.31 11.32 0.19
C ALA A 42 17.45 11.43 1.22
N ALA A 43 17.09 11.85 2.43
CA ALA A 43 18.01 11.96 3.57
C ALA A 43 17.36 11.45 4.86
N ASP A 44 18.16 10.76 5.65
CA ASP A 44 17.82 10.31 6.99
C ASP A 44 18.30 11.33 8.03
N ILE A 45 17.45 11.57 9.03
CA ILE A 45 17.78 12.29 10.26
C ILE A 45 17.55 11.31 11.41
N VAL A 46 18.63 10.88 12.06
CA VAL A 46 18.57 9.95 13.21
C VAL A 46 18.42 10.77 14.48
N PHE A 47 17.52 10.35 15.39
CA PHE A 47 17.29 11.07 16.63
C PHE A 47 16.91 10.16 17.82
N GLN A 48 16.99 10.72 19.04
CA GLN A 48 16.39 10.16 20.26
C GLN A 48 15.32 11.11 20.81
N GLY A 49 14.28 10.57 21.44
CA GLY A 49 13.15 11.34 21.97
C GLY A 49 11.81 10.65 21.66
N SER A 50 10.75 11.42 21.44
CA SER A 50 9.40 10.88 21.25
C SER A 50 9.03 10.76 19.77
N LEU A 51 8.70 9.53 19.34
CA LEU A 51 8.23 9.26 17.98
C LEU A 51 6.96 10.06 17.63
N VAL A 52 6.06 10.23 18.61
CA VAL A 52 4.77 10.92 18.40
C VAL A 52 4.98 12.42 18.15
N SER A 53 5.82 13.08 18.95
CA SER A 53 6.12 14.51 18.75
C SER A 53 6.92 14.74 17.48
N ALA A 54 7.88 13.87 17.16
CA ALA A 54 8.64 13.95 15.91
C ALA A 54 7.73 13.86 14.68
N ARG A 55 6.79 12.90 14.65
CA ARG A 55 5.79 12.79 13.57
C ARG A 55 4.93 14.05 13.47
N ALA A 56 4.39 14.51 14.59
CA ALA A 56 3.52 15.67 14.63
C ALA A 56 4.22 16.96 14.17
N GLU A 57 5.50 17.12 14.51
CA GLU A 57 6.27 18.31 14.15
C GLU A 57 6.72 18.26 12.68
N LEU A 58 7.27 17.14 12.21
CA LEU A 58 7.73 17.01 10.83
C LEU A 58 6.58 16.99 9.82
N ALA A 59 5.37 16.56 10.21
CA ALA A 59 4.18 16.66 9.37
C ALA A 59 3.77 18.11 9.04
N LYS A 60 4.33 19.11 9.74
CA LYS A 60 4.10 20.54 9.46
C LYS A 60 5.02 21.09 8.36
N MET A 61 5.99 20.31 7.89
CA MET A 61 6.86 20.71 6.79
C MET A 61 6.05 20.68 5.49
N ASP A 62 5.88 21.84 4.86
CA ASP A 62 5.13 21.99 3.62
C ASP A 62 6.07 22.45 2.48
N HIS A 63 6.75 21.48 1.88
CA HIS A 63 7.67 21.70 0.76
C HIS A 63 7.13 21.19 -0.58
N GLY A 64 5.80 21.06 -0.70
CA GLY A 64 5.05 20.73 -1.91
C GLY A 64 5.24 19.32 -2.49
N ALA A 65 6.47 18.80 -2.53
CA ALA A 65 6.83 17.48 -3.02
C ALA A 65 7.64 16.72 -1.97
N LEU A 66 7.35 16.90 -0.68
CA LEU A 66 8.06 16.26 0.42
C LEU A 66 7.14 15.22 1.07
N ASP A 67 7.58 13.97 1.07
CA ASP A 67 7.03 12.93 1.94
C ASP A 67 7.99 12.71 3.11
N VAL A 68 7.44 12.49 4.31
CA VAL A 68 8.23 12.26 5.53
C VAL A 68 7.81 10.95 6.18
N VAL A 69 8.78 10.06 6.41
CA VAL A 69 8.55 8.79 7.10
C VAL A 69 9.34 8.77 8.40
N VAL A 70 8.65 8.67 9.53
CA VAL A 70 9.30 8.59 10.86
C VAL A 70 9.01 7.24 11.51
N GLN A 71 10.05 6.50 11.86
CA GLN A 71 9.93 5.13 12.38
C GLN A 71 11.10 4.73 13.31
N PRO A 72 11.00 3.62 14.05
CA PRO A 72 12.14 3.03 14.75
C PRO A 72 13.30 2.73 13.79
N LEU A 73 14.53 2.99 14.24
CA LEU A 73 15.71 2.76 13.40
C LEU A 73 16.06 1.27 13.25
N GLY A 74 15.89 0.48 14.31
CA GLY A 74 16.44 -0.89 14.40
C GLY A 74 15.78 -1.92 13.49
N ASP A 75 14.48 -1.77 13.21
CA ASP A 75 13.70 -2.69 12.37
C ASP A 75 13.25 -2.03 11.06
N ARG A 76 13.88 -0.92 10.65
CA ARG A 76 13.43 -0.11 9.50
C ARG A 76 13.38 -0.89 8.18
N THR A 77 14.30 -1.85 8.01
CA THR A 77 14.39 -2.70 6.83
C THR A 77 13.44 -3.89 7.02
N LYS A 78 12.27 -3.83 6.38
CA LYS A 78 11.18 -4.78 6.61
C LYS A 78 11.43 -6.09 5.85
N LYS A 79 11.08 -7.21 6.47
CA LYS A 79 11.29 -8.57 5.95
C LYS A 79 10.02 -9.22 5.42
N LEU A 80 8.88 -8.57 5.60
CA LEU A 80 7.60 -8.95 5.01
C LEU A 80 6.91 -7.69 4.49
N ILE A 81 6.39 -7.74 3.27
CA ILE A 81 5.44 -6.74 2.76
C ILE A 81 4.10 -7.41 2.47
N VAL A 82 3.01 -6.80 2.95
CA VAL A 82 1.65 -7.14 2.56
C VAL A 82 1.00 -5.88 1.96
N ALA A 83 0.58 -5.96 0.71
CA ALA A 83 0.10 -4.79 -0.03
C ALA A 83 -1.29 -5.00 -0.60
N ASP A 84 -2.10 -3.95 -0.60
CA ASP A 84 -3.32 -3.92 -1.40
C ASP A 84 -3.02 -3.88 -2.90
N MET A 85 -3.99 -4.30 -3.70
CA MET A 85 -3.92 -4.26 -5.16
C MET A 85 -4.50 -2.97 -5.72
N ASP A 86 -5.82 -2.84 -5.67
CA ASP A 86 -6.57 -1.73 -6.27
C ASP A 86 -6.11 -0.40 -5.66
N SER A 87 -5.99 0.64 -6.48
CA SER A 87 -5.50 1.99 -6.11
C SER A 87 -4.13 2.06 -5.37
N THR A 88 -3.44 0.93 -5.21
CA THR A 88 -2.16 0.81 -4.51
C THR A 88 -1.09 0.24 -5.44
N MET A 89 -1.12 -1.06 -5.75
CA MET A 89 -0.19 -1.72 -6.68
C MET A 89 -0.58 -1.56 -8.15
N ILE A 90 -1.85 -1.22 -8.40
CA ILE A 90 -2.38 -0.80 -9.70
C ILE A 90 -3.14 0.53 -9.57
N THR A 91 -3.37 1.22 -10.68
CA THR A 91 -3.93 2.58 -10.70
C THR A 91 -5.45 2.64 -10.82
N VAL A 92 -6.15 1.51 -10.70
CA VAL A 92 -7.59 1.38 -10.96
C VAL A 92 -8.26 0.55 -9.87
N GLU A 93 -9.59 0.68 -9.80
CA GLU A 93 -10.49 -0.21 -9.05
C GLU A 93 -11.05 -1.26 -10.02
N CYS A 94 -10.61 -2.52 -9.91
CA CYS A 94 -10.96 -3.55 -10.91
C CYS A 94 -12.47 -3.76 -11.06
N ILE A 95 -13.24 -3.66 -9.97
CA ILE A 95 -14.69 -3.86 -10.03
C ILE A 95 -15.41 -2.71 -10.75
N ASP A 96 -14.90 -1.48 -10.62
CA ASP A 96 -15.48 -0.30 -11.27
C ASP A 96 -15.15 -0.30 -12.77
N GLU A 97 -13.94 -0.74 -13.15
CA GLU A 97 -13.56 -0.92 -14.56
C GLU A 97 -14.39 -2.02 -15.23
N LEU A 98 -14.66 -3.13 -14.52
CA LEU A 98 -15.59 -4.16 -15.01
C LEU A 98 -17.02 -3.64 -15.15
N ALA A 99 -17.47 -2.81 -14.21
CA ALA A 99 -18.80 -2.21 -14.25
C ALA A 99 -18.96 -1.27 -15.44
N ASP A 100 -17.93 -0.47 -15.74
CA ASP A 100 -17.85 0.40 -16.92
C ASP A 100 -17.91 -0.44 -18.20
N TYR A 101 -17.11 -1.50 -18.28
CA TYR A 101 -17.06 -2.40 -19.44
C TYR A 101 -18.41 -3.09 -19.71
N ALA A 102 -19.12 -3.48 -18.65
CA ALA A 102 -20.43 -4.13 -18.72
C ALA A 102 -21.61 -3.15 -18.82
N GLY A 103 -21.37 -1.83 -18.83
CA GLY A 103 -22.42 -0.81 -18.92
C GLY A 103 -23.32 -0.73 -17.67
N ILE A 104 -22.82 -1.18 -16.52
CA ILE A 104 -23.55 -1.24 -15.23
C ILE A 104 -22.93 -0.32 -14.16
N LYS A 105 -22.06 0.61 -14.55
CA LYS A 105 -21.33 1.51 -13.65
C LYS A 105 -22.23 2.22 -12.65
N ASP A 106 -23.37 2.74 -13.10
CA ASP A 106 -24.32 3.47 -12.23
C ASP A 106 -24.92 2.56 -11.15
N GLN A 107 -25.15 1.28 -11.47
CA GLN A 107 -25.71 0.31 -10.54
C GLN A 107 -24.69 -0.07 -9.45
N ILE A 108 -23.44 -0.30 -9.86
CA ILE A 108 -22.33 -0.59 -8.94
C ILE A 108 -22.05 0.61 -8.03
N ALA A 109 -22.01 1.82 -8.59
CA ALA A 109 -21.82 3.05 -7.82
C ALA A 109 -22.93 3.26 -6.78
N ALA A 110 -24.18 2.94 -7.11
CA ALA A 110 -25.29 3.03 -6.17
C ALA A 110 -25.12 2.05 -4.97
N ILE A 111 -24.62 0.84 -5.21
CA ILE A 111 -24.32 -0.13 -4.14
C ILE A 111 -23.14 0.35 -3.29
N THR A 112 -22.06 0.82 -3.91
CA THR A 112 -20.90 1.38 -3.20
C THR A 112 -21.30 2.55 -2.30
N ALA A 113 -22.15 3.46 -2.79
CA ALA A 113 -22.65 4.58 -2.02
C ALA A 113 -23.48 4.13 -0.78
N ARG A 114 -24.29 3.07 -0.92
CA ARG A 114 -25.03 2.48 0.22
C ARG A 114 -24.09 1.88 1.25
N ALA A 115 -23.05 1.16 0.81
CA ALA A 115 -22.04 0.59 1.69
C ALA A 115 -21.27 1.67 2.46
N MET A 116 -20.88 2.76 1.79
CA MET A 116 -20.21 3.91 2.43
C MET A 116 -21.09 4.64 3.46
N ARG A 117 -22.42 4.59 3.31
CA ARG A 117 -23.37 5.11 4.31
C ARG A 117 -23.64 4.13 5.46
N GLY A 118 -23.04 2.93 5.43
CA GLY A 118 -23.25 1.88 6.43
C GLY A 118 -24.59 1.14 6.27
N GLU A 119 -25.30 1.31 5.16
CA GLU A 119 -26.55 0.60 4.87
C GLU A 119 -26.32 -0.85 4.45
N LEU A 120 -25.10 -1.16 3.98
CA LEU A 120 -24.65 -2.51 3.63
C LEU A 120 -23.31 -2.77 4.29
N ASP A 121 -23.14 -3.98 4.83
CA ASP A 121 -21.80 -4.45 5.18
C ASP A 121 -20.99 -4.80 3.91
N PHE A 122 -19.69 -5.00 4.08
CA PHE A 122 -18.79 -5.29 2.98
C PHE A 122 -19.20 -6.53 2.17
N ARG A 123 -19.62 -7.61 2.84
CA ARG A 123 -19.96 -8.89 2.18
C ARG A 123 -21.25 -8.74 1.39
N ALA A 124 -22.26 -8.11 1.96
CA ALA A 124 -23.51 -7.81 1.28
C ALA A 124 -23.27 -6.91 0.06
N ALA A 125 -22.48 -5.85 0.21
CA ALA A 125 -22.12 -4.97 -0.91
C ALA A 125 -21.30 -5.70 -1.99
N LEU A 126 -20.39 -6.59 -1.61
CA LEU A 126 -19.64 -7.42 -2.56
C LEU A 126 -20.57 -8.38 -3.31
N PHE A 127 -21.45 -9.11 -2.62
CA PHE A 127 -22.38 -10.03 -3.23
C PHE A 127 -23.37 -9.33 -4.16
N GLU A 128 -23.92 -8.17 -3.77
CA GLU A 128 -24.80 -7.39 -4.65
C GLU A 128 -24.06 -6.94 -5.92
N ARG A 129 -22.82 -6.42 -5.79
CA ARG A 129 -22.03 -5.97 -6.94
C ARG A 129 -21.64 -7.12 -7.86
N VAL A 130 -21.18 -8.25 -7.30
CA VAL A 130 -20.82 -9.44 -8.07
C VAL A 130 -22.05 -10.07 -8.74
N GLY A 131 -23.22 -10.00 -8.10
CA GLY A 131 -24.49 -10.45 -8.68
C GLY A 131 -24.81 -9.75 -10.01
N LEU A 132 -24.52 -8.45 -10.12
CA LEU A 132 -24.72 -7.69 -11.36
C LEU A 132 -23.78 -8.10 -12.50
N LEU A 133 -22.65 -8.76 -12.19
CA LEU A 133 -21.72 -9.29 -13.18
C LEU A 133 -22.16 -10.64 -13.76
N GLY A 134 -23.24 -11.23 -13.23
CA GLY A 134 -23.76 -12.52 -13.68
C GLY A 134 -24.11 -12.53 -15.17
N GLY A 135 -23.64 -13.56 -15.88
CA GLY A 135 -23.90 -13.77 -17.31
C GLY A 135 -22.87 -13.15 -18.26
N LEU A 136 -21.95 -12.32 -17.75
CA LEU A 136 -20.80 -11.84 -18.54
C LEU A 136 -19.90 -13.01 -18.94
N ALA A 137 -19.35 -12.96 -20.16
CA ALA A 137 -18.39 -13.95 -20.61
C ALA A 137 -17.09 -13.84 -19.79
N GLU A 138 -16.46 -14.97 -19.45
CA GLU A 138 -15.22 -14.97 -18.66
C GLU A 138 -14.09 -14.18 -19.34
N GLY A 139 -14.08 -14.15 -20.69
CA GLY A 139 -13.09 -13.42 -21.49
C GLY A 139 -13.04 -11.91 -21.18
N VAL A 140 -14.15 -11.33 -20.73
CA VAL A 140 -14.25 -9.91 -20.36
C VAL A 140 -13.26 -9.57 -19.22
N LEU A 141 -13.00 -10.50 -18.31
CA LEU A 141 -12.02 -10.29 -17.23
C LEU A 141 -10.61 -10.05 -17.78
N ALA A 142 -10.21 -10.87 -18.76
CA ALA A 142 -8.90 -10.77 -19.39
C ALA A 142 -8.79 -9.51 -20.26
N GLU A 143 -9.83 -9.20 -21.03
CA GLU A 143 -9.91 -7.99 -21.86
C GLU A 143 -9.82 -6.72 -21.01
N CYS A 144 -10.68 -6.60 -19.99
CA CYS A 144 -10.68 -5.47 -19.06
C CYS A 144 -9.29 -5.29 -18.41
N ARG A 145 -8.68 -6.38 -17.94
CA ARG A 145 -7.32 -6.34 -17.38
C ARG A 145 -6.30 -5.78 -18.37
N MET A 146 -6.26 -6.30 -19.60
CA MET A 146 -5.30 -5.84 -20.62
C MET A 146 -5.49 -4.37 -20.97
N GLU A 147 -6.75 -3.93 -21.11
CA GLU A 147 -7.07 -2.58 -21.53
C GLU A 147 -6.87 -1.55 -20.42
N ARG A 148 -7.34 -1.84 -19.20
CA ARG A 148 -7.49 -0.85 -18.12
C ARG A 148 -6.43 -0.93 -17.03
N VAL A 149 -5.92 -2.11 -16.71
CA VAL A 149 -5.00 -2.26 -15.57
C VAL A 149 -3.60 -1.78 -15.93
N ARG A 150 -3.08 -0.87 -15.12
CA ARG A 150 -1.70 -0.39 -15.17
C ARG A 150 -1.07 -0.53 -13.80
N LEU A 151 0.16 -1.02 -13.76
CA LEU A 151 0.92 -1.11 -12.51
C LEU A 151 1.25 0.31 -12.02
N THR A 152 1.12 0.51 -10.72
CA THR A 152 1.59 1.72 -10.08
C THR A 152 3.11 1.83 -10.27
N ARG A 153 3.59 3.05 -10.59
CA ARG A 153 5.02 3.29 -10.79
C ARG A 153 5.78 2.86 -9.53
N GLY A 154 6.92 2.20 -9.72
CA GLY A 154 7.72 1.68 -8.62
C GLY A 154 7.23 0.37 -7.99
N ALA A 155 6.04 -0.15 -8.30
CA ALA A 155 5.53 -1.39 -7.71
C ALA A 155 6.49 -2.58 -7.91
N ARG A 156 6.90 -2.82 -9.16
CA ARG A 156 7.89 -3.85 -9.52
C ARG A 156 9.22 -3.60 -8.81
N THR A 157 9.77 -2.40 -8.90
CA THR A 157 11.05 -2.05 -8.27
C THR A 157 11.03 -2.26 -6.75
N LEU A 158 9.95 -1.87 -6.08
CA LEU A 158 9.76 -2.08 -4.64
C LEU A 158 9.83 -3.56 -4.28
N ILE A 159 8.96 -4.37 -4.88
CA ILE A 159 8.86 -5.80 -4.54
C ILE A 159 10.14 -6.54 -4.91
N GLN A 160 10.68 -6.32 -6.10
CA GLN A 160 11.91 -7.00 -6.54
C GLN A 160 13.12 -6.60 -5.69
N THR A 161 13.24 -5.33 -5.30
CA THR A 161 14.32 -4.89 -4.40
C THR A 161 14.18 -5.55 -3.03
N MET A 162 12.99 -5.49 -2.42
CA MET A 162 12.76 -6.12 -1.12
C MET A 162 13.05 -7.63 -1.16
N LYS A 163 12.63 -8.32 -2.23
CA LYS A 163 12.88 -9.75 -2.44
C LYS A 163 14.37 -10.07 -2.60
N ALA A 164 15.11 -9.28 -3.37
CA ALA A 164 16.56 -9.43 -3.51
C ALA A 164 17.31 -9.26 -2.17
N HIS A 165 16.71 -8.54 -1.23
CA HIS A 165 17.18 -8.36 0.14
C HIS A 165 16.55 -9.34 1.15
N GLY A 166 15.89 -10.40 0.68
CA GLY A 166 15.41 -11.51 1.50
C GLY A 166 14.04 -11.30 2.15
N ALA A 167 13.28 -10.26 1.76
CA ALA A 167 11.91 -10.09 2.22
C ALA A 167 10.94 -11.03 1.49
N TYR A 168 9.87 -11.43 2.17
CA TYR A 168 8.73 -12.12 1.57
C TYR A 168 7.62 -11.12 1.22
N SER A 169 6.89 -11.37 0.13
CA SER A 169 5.90 -10.42 -0.38
C SER A 169 4.54 -11.07 -0.65
N VAL A 170 3.48 -10.43 -0.17
CA VAL A 170 2.10 -10.87 -0.36
C VAL A 170 1.23 -9.75 -0.90
N LEU A 171 0.56 -10.01 -2.02
CA LEU A 171 -0.52 -9.18 -2.53
C LEU A 171 -1.83 -9.67 -1.92
N VAL A 172 -2.57 -8.81 -1.21
CA VAL A 172 -3.86 -9.14 -0.60
C VAL A 172 -4.92 -8.16 -1.06
N SER A 173 -6.00 -8.64 -1.67
CA SER A 173 -7.00 -7.77 -2.29
C SER A 173 -8.43 -8.23 -2.02
N GLY A 174 -9.32 -7.25 -1.81
CA GLY A 174 -10.76 -7.47 -1.85
C GLY A 174 -11.32 -7.59 -3.28
N GLY A 175 -10.49 -7.34 -4.30
CA GLY A 175 -10.76 -7.61 -5.71
C GLY A 175 -10.65 -9.09 -6.04
N PHE A 176 -10.44 -9.42 -7.33
CA PHE A 176 -10.59 -10.80 -7.81
C PHE A 176 -9.28 -11.42 -8.31
N THR A 177 -9.11 -12.73 -8.12
CA THR A 177 -7.92 -13.50 -8.57
C THR A 177 -7.64 -13.40 -10.06
N ALA A 178 -8.69 -13.25 -10.89
CA ALA A 178 -8.53 -13.01 -12.33
C ALA A 178 -7.71 -11.74 -12.69
N PHE A 179 -7.62 -10.79 -11.76
CA PHE A 179 -6.76 -9.60 -11.85
C PHE A 179 -5.53 -9.74 -10.94
N ALA A 180 -5.73 -10.18 -9.70
CA ALA A 180 -4.68 -10.24 -8.69
C ALA A 180 -3.56 -11.22 -9.04
N ASP A 181 -3.88 -12.40 -9.61
CA ASP A 181 -2.84 -13.38 -9.94
C ASP A 181 -1.92 -12.85 -11.05
N PRO A 182 -2.42 -12.35 -12.20
CA PRO A 182 -1.56 -11.74 -13.21
C PRO A 182 -0.80 -10.50 -12.72
N VAL A 183 -1.41 -9.66 -11.88
CA VAL A 183 -0.73 -8.49 -11.30
C VAL A 183 0.38 -8.94 -10.35
N GLY A 184 0.11 -9.93 -9.51
CA GLY A 184 1.06 -10.54 -8.60
C GLY A 184 2.25 -11.14 -9.33
N GLU A 185 1.99 -11.92 -10.38
CA GLU A 185 3.03 -12.50 -11.25
C GLU A 185 3.83 -11.40 -11.95
N ALA A 186 3.14 -10.41 -12.54
CA ALA A 186 3.80 -9.31 -13.22
C ALA A 186 4.73 -8.57 -12.27
N ILE A 187 4.29 -8.15 -11.09
CA ILE A 187 5.16 -7.45 -10.12
C ILE A 187 6.21 -8.38 -9.51
N GLY A 188 5.91 -9.67 -9.41
CA GLY A 188 6.75 -10.75 -8.88
C GLY A 188 6.60 -10.98 -7.37
N PHE A 189 5.37 -10.87 -6.87
CA PHE A 189 4.98 -11.25 -5.51
C PHE A 189 5.17 -12.75 -5.27
N ASP A 190 5.41 -13.14 -4.01
CA ASP A 190 5.57 -14.54 -3.63
C ASP A 190 4.23 -15.25 -3.38
N LYS A 191 3.21 -14.48 -2.98
CA LYS A 191 1.85 -14.96 -2.73
C LYS A 191 0.81 -13.93 -3.13
N VAL A 192 -0.32 -14.41 -3.64
CA VAL A 192 -1.52 -13.62 -3.90
C VAL A 192 -2.68 -14.20 -3.08
N VAL A 193 -3.50 -13.31 -2.49
CA VAL A 193 -4.73 -13.64 -1.76
C VAL A 193 -5.82 -12.68 -2.23
N ALA A 194 -6.83 -13.19 -2.93
CA ALA A 194 -7.95 -12.37 -3.43
C ALA A 194 -9.25 -13.16 -3.49
N ASN A 195 -10.37 -12.48 -3.76
CA ASN A 195 -11.67 -13.14 -3.94
C ASN A 195 -11.73 -13.93 -5.24
N HIS A 196 -12.49 -15.02 -5.27
CA HIS A 196 -12.64 -15.85 -6.46
C HIS A 196 -14.04 -15.69 -7.06
N LEU A 197 -14.13 -15.17 -8.29
CA LEU A 197 -15.39 -15.19 -9.04
C LEU A 197 -15.68 -16.61 -9.50
N GLU A 198 -16.91 -17.09 -9.28
CA GLU A 198 -17.33 -18.39 -9.78
C GLU A 198 -17.69 -18.27 -11.27
N ILE A 199 -17.09 -19.15 -12.08
CA ILE A 199 -17.36 -19.27 -13.50
C ILE A 199 -18.09 -20.58 -13.76
N SER A 200 -19.16 -20.52 -14.54
CA SER A 200 -19.93 -21.68 -14.99
C SER A 200 -20.34 -21.51 -16.45
N GLY A 201 -20.04 -22.52 -17.27
CA GLY A 201 -20.36 -22.50 -18.71
C GLY A 201 -19.69 -21.35 -19.48
N GLY A 202 -18.46 -20.99 -19.11
CA GLY A 202 -17.70 -19.90 -19.75
C GLY A 202 -18.21 -18.49 -19.40
N LYS A 203 -19.04 -18.36 -18.36
CA LYS A 203 -19.63 -17.10 -17.91
C LYS A 203 -19.50 -16.93 -16.41
N LEU A 204 -19.46 -15.68 -15.94
CA LEU A 204 -19.58 -15.35 -14.53
C LEU A 204 -20.95 -15.80 -14.02
N SER A 205 -20.99 -16.53 -12.92
CA SER A 205 -22.25 -16.97 -12.32
C SER A 205 -22.97 -15.86 -11.54
N GLY A 206 -22.28 -14.75 -11.28
CA GLY A 206 -22.73 -13.71 -10.36
C GLY A 206 -22.49 -14.05 -8.89
N ARG A 207 -21.64 -15.04 -8.59
CA ARG A 207 -21.25 -15.42 -7.24
C ARG A 207 -19.75 -15.31 -7.04
N VAL A 208 -19.37 -15.04 -5.80
CA VAL A 208 -17.99 -15.09 -5.32
C VAL A 208 -17.87 -16.26 -4.34
N LEU A 209 -16.78 -17.01 -4.46
CA LEU A 209 -16.51 -18.18 -3.65
C LEU A 209 -15.91 -17.78 -2.30
N GLU A 210 -16.24 -18.56 -1.27
CA GLU A 210 -15.63 -18.46 0.04
C GLU A 210 -14.22 -19.09 0.05
N PRO A 211 -13.29 -18.63 0.91
CA PRO A 211 -13.45 -17.53 1.86
C PRO A 211 -13.37 -16.14 1.21
N ILE A 212 -14.21 -15.20 1.65
CA ILE A 212 -14.14 -13.79 1.23
C ILE A 212 -12.96 -13.06 1.90
N VAL A 213 -12.21 -12.33 1.09
CA VAL A 213 -11.14 -11.41 1.51
C VAL A 213 -11.75 -10.05 1.84
N ASP A 214 -11.99 -9.82 3.13
CA ASP A 214 -12.40 -8.54 3.71
C ASP A 214 -11.25 -7.89 4.51
N SER A 215 -11.53 -6.80 5.23
CA SER A 215 -10.54 -6.08 6.03
C SER A 215 -9.93 -6.94 7.15
N ALA A 216 -10.71 -7.87 7.72
CA ALA A 216 -10.20 -8.81 8.71
C ALA A 216 -9.29 -9.85 8.06
N ALA A 217 -9.66 -10.38 6.88
CA ALA A 217 -8.81 -11.29 6.12
C ALA A 217 -7.46 -10.66 5.74
N LYS A 218 -7.42 -9.36 5.40
CA LYS A 218 -6.17 -8.62 5.16
C LYS A 218 -5.26 -8.60 6.40
N LEU A 219 -5.82 -8.27 7.57
CA LEU A 219 -5.09 -8.30 8.84
C LEU A 219 -4.60 -9.70 9.20
N GLU A 220 -5.45 -10.71 9.07
CA GLU A 220 -5.08 -12.10 9.39
C GLU A 220 -4.03 -12.63 8.41
N THR A 221 -4.05 -12.21 7.14
CA THR A 221 -2.98 -12.50 6.18
C THR A 221 -1.64 -11.95 6.66
N LEU A 222 -1.58 -10.68 7.09
CA LEU A 222 -0.37 -10.09 7.65
C LEU A 222 0.16 -10.87 8.86
N LYS A 223 -0.71 -11.19 9.83
CA LYS A 223 -0.32 -11.94 11.03
C LYS A 223 0.13 -13.35 10.72
N ALA A 224 -0.60 -14.05 9.85
CA ALA A 224 -0.31 -15.44 9.50
C ALA A 224 1.01 -15.56 8.75
N GLU A 225 1.29 -14.67 7.80
CA GLU A 225 2.56 -14.70 7.06
C GLU A 225 3.73 -14.26 7.95
N ALA A 226 3.55 -13.26 8.82
CA ALA A 226 4.57 -12.91 9.81
C ALA A 226 4.90 -14.11 10.72
N ALA A 227 3.88 -14.78 11.28
CA ALA A 227 4.05 -15.94 12.13
C ALA A 227 4.71 -17.12 11.39
N LYS A 228 4.28 -17.41 10.16
CA LYS A 228 4.84 -18.48 9.32
C LYS A 228 6.33 -18.27 9.04
N HIS A 229 6.77 -17.02 8.91
CA HIS A 229 8.17 -16.67 8.68
C HIS A 229 8.95 -16.38 9.97
N GLY A 230 8.34 -16.54 11.15
CA GLY A 230 8.99 -16.29 12.44
C GLY A 230 9.34 -14.82 12.67
N LEU A 231 8.61 -13.90 12.04
CA LEU A 231 8.86 -12.46 12.09
C LEU A 231 7.96 -11.78 13.13
N PRO A 232 8.50 -10.90 13.98
CA PRO A 232 7.67 -9.98 14.76
C PRO A 232 6.98 -8.98 13.82
N LEU A 233 5.79 -8.49 14.19
CA LEU A 233 5.08 -7.48 13.39
C LEU A 233 5.90 -6.21 13.16
N ALA A 234 6.83 -5.88 14.06
CA ALA A 234 7.74 -4.75 13.91
C ALA A 234 8.61 -4.83 12.62
N GLU A 235 8.84 -6.03 12.09
CA GLU A 235 9.60 -6.27 10.86
C GLU A 235 8.72 -6.33 9.60
N THR A 236 7.43 -5.97 9.69
CA THR A 236 6.49 -5.99 8.55
C THR A 236 6.18 -4.59 8.01
N LEU A 237 5.93 -4.54 6.71
CA LEU A 237 5.42 -3.40 5.96
C LEU A 237 4.00 -3.73 5.48
N ALA A 238 3.05 -2.83 5.71
CA ALA A 238 1.73 -2.91 5.09
C ALA A 238 1.47 -1.64 4.27
N VAL A 239 0.91 -1.80 3.07
CA VAL A 239 0.60 -0.67 2.17
C VAL A 239 -0.82 -0.78 1.65
N GLY A 240 -1.58 0.30 1.73
CA GLY A 240 -2.92 0.41 1.17
C GLY A 240 -3.38 1.86 1.11
N ASP A 241 -4.54 2.12 0.51
CA ASP A 241 -5.08 3.46 0.33
C ASP A 241 -6.45 3.64 1.01
N GLY A 242 -7.15 2.54 1.27
CA GLY A 242 -8.57 2.52 1.64
C GLY A 242 -8.86 2.16 3.09
N ALA A 243 -10.12 2.37 3.50
CA ALA A 243 -10.58 2.06 4.85
C ALA A 243 -10.54 0.56 5.18
N ASN A 244 -10.65 -0.29 4.16
CA ASN A 244 -10.48 -1.74 4.23
C ASN A 244 -9.06 -2.16 4.65
N ASP A 245 -8.05 -1.31 4.45
CA ASP A 245 -6.66 -1.62 4.81
C ASP A 245 -6.29 -1.18 6.23
N ILE A 246 -7.09 -0.31 6.84
CA ILE A 246 -6.84 0.28 8.17
C ILE A 246 -6.39 -0.77 9.20
N PRO A 247 -7.08 -1.93 9.35
CA PRO A 247 -6.65 -2.94 10.32
C PRO A 247 -5.25 -3.48 10.06
N MET A 248 -4.92 -3.76 8.79
CA MET A 248 -3.62 -4.29 8.39
C MET A 248 -2.50 -3.24 8.54
N ILE A 249 -2.72 -2.00 8.07
CA ILE A 249 -1.71 -0.94 8.18
C ILE A 249 -1.47 -0.56 9.65
N THR A 250 -2.50 -0.54 10.48
CA THR A 250 -2.35 -0.21 11.92
C THR A 250 -1.54 -1.28 12.66
N ALA A 251 -1.64 -2.54 12.25
CA ALA A 251 -0.96 -3.66 12.91
C ALA A 251 0.49 -3.86 12.46
N ALA A 252 0.88 -3.37 11.27
CA ALA A 252 2.23 -3.54 10.74
C ALA A 252 3.27 -2.68 11.48
N GLY A 253 4.53 -3.12 11.44
CA GLY A 253 5.65 -2.36 11.99
C GLY A 253 5.85 -1.02 11.29
N LEU A 254 5.62 -0.99 9.99
CA LEU A 254 5.41 0.24 9.21
C LEU A 254 4.14 0.08 8.37
N GLY A 255 3.05 0.70 8.81
CA GLY A 255 1.82 0.86 8.03
C GLY A 255 1.84 2.14 7.20
N VAL A 256 1.67 2.01 5.88
CA VAL A 256 1.74 3.13 4.94
C VAL A 256 0.43 3.31 4.22
N GLY A 257 -0.08 4.54 4.28
CA GLY A 257 -1.11 5.01 3.37
C GLY A 257 -0.48 5.51 2.07
N TYR A 258 -0.73 4.84 0.94
CA TYR A 258 -0.27 5.28 -0.38
C TYR A 258 -1.38 6.05 -1.09
N TYR A 259 -1.17 7.34 -1.39
CA TYR A 259 -2.23 8.26 -1.85
C TYR A 259 -3.57 8.07 -1.10
N PRO A 260 -3.56 7.94 0.24
CA PRO A 260 -4.67 7.32 0.93
C PRO A 260 -5.86 8.27 1.02
N HIS A 261 -7.04 7.66 1.06
CA HIS A 261 -8.25 8.31 1.54
C HIS A 261 -8.05 8.86 2.97
N PRO A 262 -8.83 9.88 3.40
CA PRO A 262 -8.61 10.55 4.68
C PRO A 262 -8.55 9.62 5.90
N SER A 263 -9.41 8.60 5.96
CA SER A 263 -9.45 7.65 7.08
C SER A 263 -8.21 6.76 7.13
N ALA A 264 -7.77 6.22 6.00
CA ALA A 264 -6.55 5.41 5.92
C ALA A 264 -5.30 6.24 6.21
N GLY A 265 -5.24 7.48 5.67
CA GLY A 265 -4.14 8.40 5.93
C GLY A 265 -4.03 8.79 7.41
N ALA A 266 -5.15 8.93 8.12
CA ALA A 266 -5.16 9.22 9.55
C ALA A 266 -4.73 8.03 10.42
N ALA A 267 -4.96 6.80 9.95
CA ALA A 267 -4.58 5.57 10.66
C ALA A 267 -3.14 5.13 10.38
N ALA A 268 -2.58 5.52 9.24
CA ALA A 268 -1.25 5.09 8.82
C ALA A 268 -0.13 5.69 9.68
N ALA A 269 0.94 4.92 9.87
CA ALA A 269 2.15 5.38 10.53
C ALA A 269 2.98 6.33 9.65
N ALA A 270 2.83 6.22 8.34
CA ALA A 270 3.41 7.09 7.34
C ALA A 270 2.47 7.24 6.14
N VAL A 271 2.59 8.35 5.41
CA VAL A 271 1.80 8.61 4.21
C VAL A 271 2.73 9.01 3.08
N ILE A 272 2.50 8.44 1.90
CA ILE A 272 3.16 8.85 0.65
C ILE A 272 2.12 9.53 -0.23
N ARG A 273 2.30 10.82 -0.53
CA ARG A 273 1.40 11.63 -1.38
C ARG A 273 2.07 12.22 -2.61
N HIS A 274 3.40 12.29 -2.63
CA HIS A 274 4.12 13.04 -3.65
C HIS A 274 4.97 12.15 -4.55
N HIS A 275 5.24 10.92 -4.13
CA HIS A 275 6.11 9.99 -4.82
C HIS A 275 5.43 8.67 -5.13
N ASP A 276 6.05 7.93 -6.03
CA ASP A 276 5.62 6.57 -6.33
C ASP A 276 6.09 5.56 -5.26
N LEU A 277 5.77 4.28 -5.46
CA LEU A 277 6.06 3.23 -4.49
C LEU A 277 7.56 3.02 -4.19
N THR A 278 8.48 3.54 -5.01
CA THR A 278 9.92 3.50 -4.69
C THR A 278 10.29 4.35 -3.49
N ALA A 279 9.45 5.30 -3.07
CA ALA A 279 9.63 6.04 -1.81
C ALA A 279 9.75 5.10 -0.59
N LEU A 280 9.08 3.95 -0.64
CA LEU A 280 9.14 2.93 0.41
C LEU A 280 10.50 2.24 0.50
N LEU A 281 11.32 2.30 -0.55
CA LEU A 281 12.69 1.80 -0.51
C LEU A 281 13.59 2.75 0.28
N TRP A 282 13.51 4.06 0.02
CA TRP A 282 14.23 5.05 0.83
C TRP A 282 13.77 5.04 2.28
N ALA A 283 12.47 4.96 2.54
CA ALA A 283 11.94 4.85 3.90
C ALA A 283 12.56 3.68 4.68
N GLN A 284 12.82 2.55 4.00
CA GLN A 284 13.48 1.37 4.58
C GLN A 284 15.01 1.46 4.59
N GLY A 285 15.57 2.53 4.04
CA GLY A 285 17.00 2.79 4.02
C GLY A 285 17.76 2.25 2.82
N TYR A 286 17.07 1.83 1.76
CA TYR A 286 17.70 1.36 0.53
C TYR A 286 18.03 2.56 -0.38
N PRO A 287 19.31 2.94 -0.54
CA PRO A 287 19.69 3.90 -1.57
C PRO A 287 19.50 3.31 -2.97
N ARG A 288 19.32 4.15 -4.00
CA ARG A 288 19.03 3.75 -5.38
C ARG A 288 20.00 2.73 -5.95
N ARG A 289 21.28 2.79 -5.55
CA ARG A 289 22.31 1.82 -5.95
C ARG A 289 22.02 0.37 -5.52
N GLN A 290 21.10 0.15 -4.58
CA GLN A 290 20.65 -1.17 -4.13
C GLN A 290 19.33 -1.61 -4.79
N TRP A 291 18.70 -0.76 -5.59
CA TRP A 291 17.41 -1.08 -6.18
C TRP A 291 17.57 -2.07 -7.33
N VAL A 292 16.67 -3.05 -7.37
CA VAL A 292 16.47 -3.90 -8.54
C VAL A 292 15.53 -3.17 -9.48
N MET A 293 16.10 -2.56 -10.52
CA MET A 293 15.32 -1.90 -11.56
C MET A 293 14.59 -2.97 -12.39
N GLY A 294 13.25 -2.88 -12.35
CA GLY A 294 12.37 -3.76 -13.10
C GLY A 294 11.93 -3.19 -14.45
#